data_AF-A0A3P7N357-F1
#
_entry.id   AF-A0A3P7N357-F1
#
_cell.length_a   1.000
_cell.length_b   1.000
_cell.length_c   1.000
_cell.angle_alpha   90.00
_cell.angle_beta   90.00
_cell.angle_gamma   90.00
#
_symmetry.space_group_name_H-M   'P 1'
#
loop_
_entity.id
_entity.type
_entity.pdbx_description
1 polymer ?
#
loop_
_entity_poly.entity_id
_entity_poly.type
_entity_poly.pdbx_seq_one_letter_code
_entity_poly.pdbx_strand_id
1 'polypeptide(L)'
;MSEDMLRKPTPGRRLMHWFNNTSSLLDLHDDMFSSTLSKDFLQASDEELKQAYLQWNAKVISSVPKERLLVFKAQDGWKPLCDFLGLEEPVGLDYPHANRRMEMAQVLSAQIKRGHQLNCLILLLAGGMLLLSAVVFCLKRD
;
A
#
# COMPACT_ATOMS: atom_id res chain seq x y z
N MET A 1 -7.77 -3.45 -6.46
CA MET A 1 -6.30 -3.59 -6.26
C MET A 1 -5.69 -4.13 -7.55
N SER A 2 -4.44 -3.85 -7.93
CA SER A 2 -3.88 -4.47 -9.14
C SER A 2 -3.69 -5.98 -8.92
N GLU A 3 -3.83 -6.79 -9.96
CA GLU A 3 -3.63 -8.25 -9.85
C GLU A 3 -2.28 -8.61 -9.23
N ASP A 4 -1.23 -7.86 -9.57
CA ASP A 4 0.12 -8.09 -9.03
C ASP A 4 0.22 -7.87 -7.53
N MET A 5 -0.64 -7.04 -6.93
CA MET A 5 -0.68 -6.85 -5.48
C MET A 5 -1.40 -8.00 -4.76
N LEU A 6 -2.30 -8.71 -5.44
CA LEU A 6 -3.03 -9.86 -4.90
C LEU A 6 -2.20 -11.16 -4.90
N ARG A 7 -1.13 -11.19 -5.69
CA ARG A 7 -0.26 -12.37 -5.78
C ARG A 7 0.74 -12.41 -4.62
N LYS A 8 1.02 -13.62 -4.12
CA LYS A 8 2.07 -13.83 -3.10
C LYS A 8 3.41 -13.27 -3.60
N PRO A 9 4.15 -12.50 -2.77
CA PRO A 9 5.38 -11.86 -3.21
C PRO A 9 6.49 -12.88 -3.47
N THR A 10 7.20 -12.71 -4.59
CA THR A 10 8.42 -13.47 -4.95
C THR A 10 9.55 -13.23 -3.94
N PRO A 11 10.60 -14.08 -3.89
CA PRO A 11 11.74 -13.85 -3.00
C PRO A 11 12.38 -12.46 -3.15
N GLY A 12 12.58 -12.02 -4.40
CA GLY A 12 13.11 -10.67 -4.67
C GLY A 12 12.19 -9.55 -4.15
N ARG A 13 10.88 -9.72 -4.28
CA ARG A 13 9.90 -8.73 -3.76
C ARG A 13 9.82 -8.77 -2.23
N ARG A 14 9.90 -9.94 -1.59
CA ARG A 14 9.98 -10.06 -0.11
C ARG A 14 11.21 -9.35 0.44
N LEU A 15 12.35 -9.50 -0.24
CA LEU A 15 13.57 -8.80 0.13
C LEU A 15 13.40 -7.27 0.01
N MET A 16 12.75 -6.80 -1.07
CA MET A 16 12.41 -5.37 -1.20
C MET A 16 11.46 -4.90 -0.10
N HIS A 17 10.45 -5.69 0.28
CA HIS A 17 9.57 -5.34 1.38
C HIS A 17 10.31 -5.23 2.71
N TRP A 18 11.25 -6.14 2.99
CA TRP A 18 12.08 -6.08 4.17
C TRP A 18 12.97 -4.82 4.19
N PHE A 19 13.66 -4.52 3.09
CA PHE A 19 14.51 -3.31 2.99
C PHE A 19 13.74 -2.00 3.16
N ASN A 20 12.49 -1.95 2.68
CA ASN A 20 11.65 -0.76 2.78
C ASN A 20 10.75 -0.76 4.02
N ASN A 21 10.88 -1.75 4.91
CA ASN A 21 10.02 -1.93 6.08
C ASN A 21 8.51 -1.96 5.75
N THR A 22 8.13 -2.65 4.66
CA THR A 22 6.74 -2.79 4.18
C THR A 22 6.27 -4.24 4.13
N SER A 23 6.90 -5.15 4.89
CA SER A 23 6.54 -6.58 4.91
C SER A 23 5.12 -6.85 5.38
N SER A 24 4.63 -6.08 6.35
CA SER A 24 3.26 -6.19 6.88
C SER A 24 2.23 -5.33 6.13
N LEU A 25 2.64 -4.58 5.11
CA LEU A 25 1.75 -3.62 4.44
C LEU A 25 0.56 -4.30 3.77
N LEU A 26 0.77 -5.50 3.21
CA LEU A 26 -0.29 -6.27 2.56
C LEU A 26 -1.29 -6.80 3.59
N ASP A 27 -0.80 -7.32 4.73
CA ASP A 27 -1.66 -7.82 5.81
C ASP A 27 -2.48 -6.67 6.42
N LEU A 28 -1.83 -5.52 6.67
CA LEU A 28 -2.51 -4.31 7.15
C LEU A 28 -3.61 -3.84 6.20
N HIS A 29 -3.35 -3.90 4.89
CA HIS A 29 -4.35 -3.52 3.90
C HIS A 29 -5.57 -4.43 3.98
N ASP A 30 -5.38 -5.75 3.99
CA ASP A 30 -6.48 -6.70 4.11
C ASP A 30 -7.28 -6.53 5.41
N ASP A 31 -6.60 -6.29 6.54
CA ASP A 31 -7.24 -6.03 7.83
C ASP A 31 -8.08 -4.73 7.83
N MET A 32 -7.52 -3.64 7.31
CA MET A 32 -8.20 -2.33 7.24
C MET A 32 -9.43 -2.38 6.34
N PHE A 33 -9.29 -2.96 5.15
CA PHE A 33 -10.36 -3.01 4.17
C PHE A 33 -11.44 -4.00 4.55
N SER A 34 -11.09 -5.18 5.07
CA SER A 34 -12.09 -6.16 5.50
C SER A 34 -12.94 -5.66 6.68
N SER A 35 -12.35 -4.86 7.57
CA SER A 35 -13.05 -4.25 8.70
C SER A 35 -14.06 -3.17 8.28
N THR A 36 -13.82 -2.52 7.13
CA THR A 36 -14.63 -1.36 6.67
C THR A 36 -15.60 -1.73 5.56
N LEU A 37 -15.16 -2.57 4.61
CA LEU A 37 -15.86 -2.89 3.36
C LEU A 37 -16.28 -4.37 3.25
N SER A 38 -16.24 -5.12 4.36
CA SER A 38 -16.46 -6.58 4.47
C SER A 38 -15.32 -7.44 3.93
N LYS A 39 -15.27 -8.73 4.30
CA LYS A 39 -14.18 -9.65 3.92
C LYS A 39 -14.08 -9.90 2.40
N ASP A 40 -15.16 -9.71 1.67
CA ASP A 40 -15.23 -9.95 0.23
C ASP A 40 -15.04 -8.66 -0.58
N PHE A 41 -14.41 -7.63 0.01
CA PHE A 41 -14.18 -6.33 -0.62
C PHE A 41 -13.36 -6.41 -1.92
N LEU A 42 -12.61 -7.50 -2.12
CA LEU A 42 -11.87 -7.75 -3.36
C LEU A 42 -12.77 -8.20 -4.52
N GLN A 43 -13.96 -8.71 -4.22
CA GLN A 43 -14.96 -9.15 -5.20
C GLN A 43 -16.08 -8.12 -5.38
N ALA A 44 -16.14 -7.10 -4.52
CA ALA A 44 -17.14 -6.04 -4.59
C ALA A 44 -16.99 -5.20 -5.87
N SER A 45 -18.12 -4.88 -6.47
CA SER A 45 -18.25 -3.93 -7.57
C SER A 45 -18.00 -2.49 -7.10
N ASP A 46 -17.68 -1.61 -8.04
CA ASP A 46 -17.47 -0.17 -7.75
C ASP A 46 -18.70 0.46 -7.07
N GLU A 47 -19.92 0.04 -7.43
CA GLU A 47 -21.14 0.53 -6.77
C GLU A 47 -21.26 0.00 -5.35
N GLU A 48 -20.96 -1.27 -5.07
CA GLU A 48 -20.95 -1.80 -3.71
C GLU A 48 -19.93 -1.07 -2.82
N LEU A 49 -18.72 -0.83 -3.34
CA LEU A 49 -17.67 -0.09 -2.63
C LEU A 49 -18.10 1.36 -2.35
N LYS A 50 -18.72 2.02 -3.34
CA LYS A 50 -19.26 3.38 -3.19
C LYS A 50 -20.37 3.43 -2.16
N GLN A 51 -21.31 2.47 -2.17
CA GLN A 51 -22.38 2.40 -1.17
C GLN A 51 -21.83 2.17 0.22
N ALA A 52 -20.86 1.27 0.39
CA ALA A 52 -20.20 1.03 1.68
C ALA A 52 -19.52 2.31 2.21
N TYR A 53 -18.83 3.07 1.36
CA TYR A 53 -18.25 4.38 1.72
C TYR A 53 -19.32 5.38 2.19
N LEU A 54 -20.43 5.52 1.45
CA LEU A 54 -21.51 6.44 1.80
C LEU A 54 -22.20 6.04 3.10
N GLN A 55 -22.47 4.75 3.29
CA GLN A 55 -23.08 4.20 4.50
C GLN A 55 -22.19 4.41 5.73
N TRP A 56 -20.88 4.18 5.60
CA TRP A 56 -19.92 4.43 6.66
C TRP A 56 -19.92 5.90 7.10
N ASN A 57 -19.84 6.83 6.14
CA ASN A 57 -19.88 8.26 6.43
C ASN A 57 -21.18 8.67 7.12
N ALA A 58 -22.32 8.21 6.61
CA ALA A 58 -23.63 8.49 7.22
C ALA A 58 -23.71 7.95 8.65
N LYS A 59 -23.20 6.74 8.89
CA LYS A 59 -23.13 6.13 10.23
C LYS A 59 -22.32 7.00 11.18
N VAL A 60 -21.09 7.38 10.81
CA VAL A 60 -20.23 8.25 11.64
C VAL A 60 -20.94 9.56 11.95
N ILE A 61 -21.47 10.24 10.93
CA ILE A 61 -22.18 11.53 11.08
C ILE A 61 -23.39 11.41 12.01
N SER A 62 -24.15 10.32 11.92
CA SER A 62 -25.33 10.11 12.78
C SER A 62 -24.98 9.72 14.22
N SER A 63 -23.80 9.11 14.44
CA SER A 63 -23.39 8.56 15.73
C SER A 63 -22.66 9.54 16.65
N VAL A 64 -22.08 10.60 16.10
CA VAL A 64 -21.27 11.57 16.85
C VAL A 64 -22.06 12.88 17.01
N PRO A 65 -22.17 13.45 18.23
CA PRO A 65 -22.79 14.76 18.42
C PRO A 65 -22.14 15.83 17.54
N LYS A 66 -22.94 16.74 16.97
CA LYS A 66 -22.48 17.72 15.97
C LYS A 66 -21.36 18.60 16.49
N GLU A 67 -21.40 18.94 17.77
CA GLU A 67 -20.42 19.80 18.44
C GLU A 67 -19.05 19.11 18.59
N ARG A 68 -19.00 17.77 18.42
CA ARG A 68 -17.79 16.94 18.50
C ARG A 68 -17.38 16.37 17.14
N LEU A 69 -18.03 16.80 16.05
CA LEU A 69 -17.76 16.30 14.70
C LEU A 69 -17.50 17.43 13.72
N LEU A 70 -16.35 17.36 13.06
CA LEU A 70 -16.06 18.15 11.86
C LEU A 70 -16.10 17.24 10.62
N VAL A 71 -17.00 17.53 9.69
CA VAL A 71 -16.97 16.93 8.35
C VAL A 71 -16.06 17.77 7.47
N PHE A 72 -14.82 17.31 7.28
CA PHE A 72 -13.74 18.08 6.68
C PHE A 72 -13.33 17.52 5.32
N LYS A 73 -13.05 18.40 4.33
CA LYS A 73 -12.33 18.03 3.10
C LYS A 73 -10.95 18.66 3.12
N ALA A 74 -9.92 17.88 2.77
CA ALA A 74 -8.53 18.37 2.77
C ALA A 74 -8.31 19.65 1.93
N GLN A 75 -9.09 19.82 0.86
CA GLN A 75 -9.06 21.01 0.01
C GLN A 75 -9.55 22.30 0.71
N ASP A 76 -10.23 22.18 1.84
CA ASP A 76 -10.75 23.33 2.60
C ASP A 76 -9.64 24.01 3.43
N GLY A 77 -8.45 23.41 3.53
CA GLY A 77 -7.26 24.02 4.13
C GLY A 77 -7.28 24.07 5.66
N TRP A 78 -6.47 24.97 6.24
CA TRP A 78 -6.29 25.06 7.69
C TRP A 78 -7.52 25.61 8.41
N LYS A 79 -8.16 26.65 7.86
CA LYS A 79 -9.22 27.42 8.53
C LYS A 79 -10.29 26.58 9.25
N PRO A 80 -11.06 25.70 8.57
CA PRO A 80 -12.13 24.96 9.25
C PRO A 80 -11.62 23.93 10.25
N LEU A 81 -10.40 23.41 10.07
CA LEU A 81 -9.77 22.49 11.01
C LEU A 81 -9.30 23.21 12.28
N CYS A 82 -8.59 24.33 12.11
CA CYS A 82 -8.10 25.16 13.21
C CYS A 82 -9.24 25.75 14.04
N ASP A 83 -10.28 26.27 13.39
CA ASP A 83 -11.49 26.78 14.06
C ASP A 83 -12.15 25.71 14.94
N PHE A 84 -12.31 24.51 14.41
CA PHE A 84 -12.94 23.40 15.13
C PHE A 84 -12.11 22.94 16.33
N LEU A 85 -10.78 22.98 16.22
CA LEU A 85 -9.86 22.60 17.28
C LEU A 85 -9.58 23.74 18.29
N GLY A 86 -10.05 24.96 18.02
CA GLY A 86 -9.75 26.14 18.84
C GLY A 86 -8.28 26.55 18.80
N LEU A 87 -7.62 26.34 17.65
CA LEU A 87 -6.21 26.64 17.44
C LEU A 87 -6.05 27.75 16.39
N GLU A 88 -4.92 28.47 16.44
CA GLU A 88 -4.54 29.41 15.39
C GLU A 88 -4.05 28.67 14.14
N GLU A 89 -4.23 29.28 12.97
CA GLU A 89 -3.67 28.75 11.73
C GLU A 89 -2.12 28.86 11.74
N PRO A 90 -1.40 27.85 11.23
CA PRO A 90 0.05 27.93 11.10
C PRO A 90 0.49 29.07 10.17
N VAL A 91 1.37 29.93 10.65
CA VAL A 91 1.86 31.10 9.88
C VAL A 91 2.89 30.65 8.84
N GLY A 92 2.65 31.02 7.58
CA GLY A 92 3.60 30.80 6.48
C GLY A 92 3.70 29.34 6.00
N LEU A 93 2.76 28.48 6.37
CA LEU A 93 2.72 27.08 5.95
C LEU A 93 1.46 26.77 5.16
N ASP A 94 1.64 26.30 3.93
CA ASP A 94 0.55 25.78 3.11
C ASP A 94 -0.04 24.51 3.75
N TYR A 95 -1.33 24.29 3.52
CA TYR A 95 -1.96 23.03 3.95
C TYR A 95 -1.29 21.84 3.23
N PRO A 96 -0.93 20.76 3.94
CA PRO A 96 -0.17 19.65 3.35
C PRO A 96 -0.91 18.98 2.19
N HIS A 97 -0.22 18.82 1.06
CA HIS A 97 -0.71 18.05 -0.08
C HIS A 97 0.25 16.90 -0.41
N ALA A 98 0.27 15.91 0.49
CA ALA A 98 1.08 14.70 0.40
C ALA A 98 0.26 13.48 -0.05
N ASN A 99 0.91 12.32 -0.15
CA ASN A 99 0.27 11.04 -0.47
C ASN A 99 -0.49 11.07 -1.82
N ARG A 100 0.08 11.75 -2.83
CA ARG A 100 -0.57 11.85 -4.13
C ARG A 100 -0.54 10.50 -4.83
N ARG A 101 -1.64 10.15 -5.51
CA ARG A 101 -1.77 8.89 -6.25
C ARG A 101 -0.56 8.63 -7.16
N MET A 102 -0.10 9.65 -7.90
CA MET A 102 1.03 9.51 -8.81
C MET A 102 2.35 9.23 -8.10
N GLU A 103 2.59 9.90 -6.97
CA GLU A 103 3.80 9.67 -6.16
C GLU A 103 3.81 8.24 -5.61
N MET A 104 2.68 7.79 -5.08
CA MET A 104 2.55 6.43 -4.56
C MET A 104 2.70 5.38 -5.65
N ALA A 105 2.13 5.62 -6.84
CA ALA A 105 2.29 4.74 -7.99
C ALA A 105 3.75 4.65 -8.46
N GLN A 106 4.49 5.76 -8.45
CA GLN A 106 5.92 5.78 -8.78
C GLN A 106 6.75 5.00 -7.76
N VAL A 107 6.51 5.22 -6.46
CA VAL A 107 7.19 4.48 -5.39
C VAL A 107 6.94 2.97 -5.51
N LEU A 108 5.67 2.58 -5.67
CA LEU A 108 5.28 1.18 -5.76
C LEU A 108 5.86 0.50 -7.01
N SER A 109 5.77 1.15 -8.17
CA SER A 109 6.31 0.59 -9.43
C SER A 109 7.84 0.43 -9.39
N ALA A 110 8.57 1.36 -8.77
CA ALA A 110 10.00 1.24 -8.57
C ALA A 110 10.37 0.06 -7.66
N GLN A 111 9.63 -0.15 -6.56
CA GLN A 111 9.85 -1.29 -5.66
C GLN A 111 9.56 -2.63 -6.36
N ILE A 112 8.45 -2.72 -7.11
CA ILE A 112 8.08 -3.91 -7.88
C ILE A 112 9.17 -4.23 -8.91
N LYS A 113 9.60 -3.24 -9.70
CA LYS A 113 10.65 -3.42 -10.71
C LYS A 113 11.97 -3.91 -10.12
N ARG A 114 12.42 -3.34 -9.00
CA ARG A 114 13.62 -3.79 -8.28
C ARG A 114 13.47 -5.21 -7.75
N GLY A 115 12.30 -5.56 -7.22
CA GLY A 115 12.00 -6.92 -6.79
C GLY A 115 12.09 -7.94 -7.93
N HIS A 116 11.59 -7.60 -9.12
CA HIS A 116 11.75 -8.43 -10.32
C HIS A 116 13.21 -8.58 -10.74
N GLN A 117 13.98 -7.49 -10.75
CA GLN A 117 15.41 -7.53 -11.08
C GLN A 117 16.19 -8.42 -10.13
N LEU A 118 15.94 -8.33 -8.82
CA LEU A 118 16.53 -9.21 -7.81
C LEU A 118 16.13 -10.67 -8.02
N ASN A 119 14.87 -10.93 -8.38
CA ASN A 119 14.42 -12.28 -8.66
C ASN A 119 15.16 -12.89 -9.87
N CYS A 120 15.34 -12.12 -10.95
CA CYS A 120 16.14 -12.55 -12.10
C CYS A 120 17.58 -12.87 -11.70
N LEU A 121 18.21 -12.00 -10.89
CA LEU A 121 19.58 -12.22 -10.40
C LEU A 121 19.69 -13.50 -9.57
N ILE A 122 18.76 -13.73 -8.64
CA ILE A 122 18.72 -14.94 -7.81
C ILE A 122 18.65 -16.20 -8.69
N LEU A 123 17.78 -16.21 -9.71
CA LEU A 123 17.62 -17.35 -10.62
C LEU A 123 18.87 -17.57 -11.48
N LEU A 124 19.50 -16.51 -11.98
CA LEU A 124 20.75 -16.59 -12.75
C LEU A 124 21.90 -17.17 -11.93
N LEU A 125 22.07 -16.71 -10.68
CA LEU A 125 23.09 -17.23 -9.78
C LEU A 125 22.85 -18.70 -9.40
N ALA A 126 21.60 -19.07 -9.11
CA ALA A 126 21.24 -20.46 -8.81
C ALA A 126 21.50 -21.39 -10.01
N GLY A 127 21.09 -20.97 -11.21
CA GLY A 127 21.34 -21.72 -12.45
C GLY A 127 22.83 -21.85 -12.76
N GLY A 128 23.61 -20.77 -12.59
CA GLY A 128 25.06 -20.78 -12.76
C GLY A 128 25.77 -21.73 -11.79
N MET A 129 25.37 -21.76 -10.51
CA MET A 129 25.92 -22.70 -9.52
C MET A 129 25.61 -24.16 -9.88
N LEU A 130 24.39 -24.45 -10.34
CA LEU A 130 24.02 -25.80 -10.78
C LEU A 130 24.86 -26.25 -11.99
N LEU A 131 25.01 -25.38 -12.99
CA LEU A 131 25.84 -25.65 -14.16
C LEU A 131 27.31 -25.89 -13.76
N LEU A 132 27.87 -25.04 -12.90
CA LEU A 132 29.24 -25.20 -12.39
C LEU A 132 29.40 -26.55 -11.66
N SER A 133 28.44 -26.91 -10.81
CA SER A 133 28.46 -28.18 -10.08
C SER A 133 28.41 -29.39 -11.02
N ALA A 134 27.60 -29.32 -12.09
CA ALA A 134 27.51 -30.38 -13.09
C ALA A 134 28.81 -30.51 -13.89
N VAL A 135 29.43 -29.40 -14.30
CA VAL A 135 30.73 -29.41 -14.98
C VAL A 135 31.80 -30.02 -14.08
N VAL A 136 31.89 -29.61 -12.82
CA VAL A 136 32.86 -30.16 -11.86
C VAL A 136 32.62 -31.66 -11.62
N PHE A 137 31.35 -32.10 -11.54
CA PHE A 137 31.02 -33.51 -11.40
C PHE A 137 31.44 -34.34 -12.62
N CYS A 138 31.19 -33.84 -13.84
CA CYS A 138 31.65 -34.47 -15.07
C CYS A 138 33.18 -34.55 -15.12
N LEU A 139 33.89 -33.45 -14.82
CA LEU A 139 35.35 -33.40 -14.82
C LEU A 139 36.02 -34.29 -13.77
N LYS A 140 35.30 -34.66 -12.68
CA LYS A 140 35.80 -35.59 -11.65
C LYS A 140 35.52 -37.06 -11.95
N ARG A 141 34.67 -37.33 -12.95
CA ARG A 141 34.24 -38.69 -13.30
C ARG A 141 35.11 -39.32 -14.41
N ASP A 142 35.83 -38.50 -15.16
CA ASP A 142 36.89 -38.89 -16.09
C ASP A 142 38.23 -39.11 -15.36
#